data_AF-A0A2C9T5V0-F1
#
_entry.id   AF-A0A2C9T5V0-F1
#
_cell.length_a   1.000
_cell.length_b   1.000
_cell.length_c   1.000
_cell.angle_alpha   90.00
_cell.angle_beta   90.00
_cell.angle_gamma   90.00
#
_symmetry.space_group_name_H-M   'P 1'
#
loop_
_entity.id
_entity.type
_entity.pdbx_description
1 polymer ?
#
loop_
_entity_poly.entity_id
_entity_poly.type
_entity_poly.pdbx_seq_one_letter_code
_entity_poly.pdbx_strand_id
1 'polypeptide(L)'
;MPDAEVIVVGAGIVGLVTAVLLARGGKRVVVVEARTPGAVTTGNTTAKVSLLQGKRLSTIAQRHSLELVEQYVEGNREGQGWLAHYCTEHGVDLQYEDAYSYAQTERGLPTARAEFDAAQAVGLGVEWADRLDVPFEFRGGVRLAQQIQFDPMPFLVALIAELRDRGGRLVTGLRVHSASTAGGRVRLKLRAADDAEQIAAADHCVLATGSPILDRGGFFARLHPSRSYCVAFDVPAALPRPMMLSVDQPTRSVRYAPIGDGERLIVGGGGHTVGRKDSARTSYDELVGWTKRHFPGAQPTHYWSAQDYVPIDELPYVGPLLPGSDHFLVATGFAKWGMTNGVAAALLLAKHLLGGEQARWAPAFASWSPHELSGLTTALRINLEVGWHLAAGWATPVAHRDGVLREGAGSVSGPPWRMMARSVVDGVEQCVSPVCTHLGGVLAWNDAEKSWDCPLHGSRFGPDGAVLEGPAVRDLSR
;
A
#
# COMPACT_ATOMS: atom_id res chain seq x y z
N MET A 1 2.94 25.41 14.00
CA MET A 1 4.06 24.45 13.87
C MET A 1 5.38 25.20 13.70
N PRO A 2 6.53 24.63 14.10
CA PRO A 2 7.83 25.24 13.79
C PRO A 2 8.03 25.36 12.27
N ASP A 3 8.82 26.35 11.85
CA ASP A 3 9.23 26.51 10.45
C ASP A 3 10.14 25.35 10.03
N ALA A 4 9.85 24.74 8.89
CA ALA A 4 10.57 23.58 8.36
C ALA A 4 11.05 23.89 6.93
N GLU A 5 12.14 23.27 6.49
CA GLU A 5 12.51 23.29 5.06
C GLU A 5 11.65 22.28 4.30
N VAL A 6 11.43 21.10 4.90
CA VAL A 6 10.65 20.02 4.30
C VAL A 6 9.61 19.50 5.28
N ILE A 7 8.36 19.44 4.84
CA ILE A 7 7.32 18.68 5.53
C ILE A 7 7.08 17.36 4.80
N VAL A 8 7.08 16.25 5.52
CA VAL A 8 6.72 14.93 4.99
C VAL A 8 5.35 14.55 5.54
N VAL A 9 4.38 14.30 4.68
CA VAL A 9 3.02 13.89 5.05
C VAL A 9 2.90 12.38 4.93
N GLY A 10 2.67 11.72 6.07
CA GLY A 10 2.60 10.27 6.23
C GLY A 10 3.84 9.71 6.94
N ALA A 11 3.64 9.00 8.05
CA ALA A 11 4.69 8.31 8.82
C ALA A 11 4.69 6.80 8.57
N GLY A 12 4.53 6.41 7.31
CA GLY A 12 4.85 5.06 6.83
C GLY A 12 6.34 4.93 6.45
N ILE A 13 6.70 3.79 5.86
CA ILE A 13 8.08 3.49 5.47
C ILE A 13 8.71 4.58 4.59
N VAL A 14 8.00 5.01 3.54
CA VAL A 14 8.49 6.04 2.61
C VAL A 14 8.77 7.35 3.34
N GLY A 15 7.81 7.81 4.13
CA GLY A 15 7.90 9.11 4.78
C GLY A 15 9.01 9.16 5.83
N LEU A 16 9.12 8.12 6.66
CA LEU A 16 10.14 8.07 7.72
C LEU A 16 11.55 7.89 7.15
N VAL A 17 11.75 7.02 6.14
CA VAL A 17 13.06 6.91 5.48
C VAL A 17 13.44 8.22 4.80
N THR A 18 12.51 8.86 4.08
CA THR A 18 12.76 10.17 3.45
C THR A 18 13.16 11.20 4.49
N ALA A 19 12.44 11.28 5.61
CA ALA A 19 12.70 12.24 6.66
C ALA A 19 14.08 12.04 7.32
N VAL A 20 14.46 10.80 7.61
CA VAL A 20 15.78 10.47 8.17
C VAL A 20 16.90 10.84 7.20
N LEU A 21 16.77 10.51 5.92
CA LEU A 21 17.77 10.85 4.90
C LEU A 21 17.94 12.38 4.73
N LEU A 22 16.85 13.13 4.75
CA LEU A 22 16.89 14.59 4.70
C LEU A 22 17.51 15.20 5.95
N ALA A 23 17.16 14.67 7.14
CA ALA A 23 17.75 15.10 8.40
C ALA A 23 19.25 14.75 8.48
N ARG A 24 19.68 13.60 7.93
CA ARG A 24 21.10 13.24 7.71
C ARG A 24 21.82 14.30 6.87
N GLY A 25 21.14 14.81 5.84
CA GLY A 25 21.62 15.91 4.99
C GLY A 25 21.51 17.31 5.60
N GLY A 26 21.17 17.43 6.88
CA GLY A 26 21.11 18.71 7.60
C GLY A 26 19.84 19.53 7.38
N LYS A 27 18.80 18.98 6.73
CA LYS A 27 17.52 19.68 6.52
C LYS A 27 16.69 19.72 7.79
N ARG A 28 15.96 20.82 8.00
CA ARG A 28 14.90 20.91 9.03
C ARG A 28 13.64 20.20 8.55
N VAL A 29 13.38 19.02 9.10
CA VAL A 29 12.28 18.14 8.66
C VAL A 29 11.20 17.99 9.73
N VAL A 30 9.94 18.10 9.30
CA VAL A 30 8.77 17.75 10.11
C VAL A 30 7.96 16.68 9.40
N VAL A 31 7.74 15.53 10.05
CA VAL A 31 6.82 14.49 9.61
C VAL A 31 5.47 14.72 10.27
N VAL A 32 4.40 14.67 9.49
CA VAL A 32 3.02 14.82 9.95
C VAL A 32 2.25 13.54 9.63
N GLU A 33 1.63 12.95 10.64
CA GLU A 33 0.84 11.74 10.56
C GLU A 33 -0.56 11.96 11.16
N ALA A 34 -1.59 11.54 10.44
CA ALA A 34 -2.97 11.70 10.87
C ALA A 34 -3.34 10.76 12.03
N ARG A 35 -2.69 9.61 12.11
CA ARG A 35 -2.91 8.56 13.13
C ARG A 35 -1.63 8.34 13.93
N THR A 36 -1.12 7.12 13.91
CA THR A 36 0.16 6.72 14.48
C THR A 36 1.11 6.23 13.37
N PRO A 37 2.43 6.22 13.60
CA PRO A 37 3.38 5.69 12.62
C PRO A 37 3.03 4.26 12.22
N GLY A 38 3.09 3.99 10.91
CA GLY A 38 2.76 2.67 10.38
C GLY A 38 1.29 2.24 10.46
N ALA A 39 0.34 3.10 10.87
CA ALA A 39 -1.06 2.72 11.13
C ALA A 39 -1.84 2.11 9.95
N VAL A 40 -1.32 2.20 8.73
CA VAL A 40 -1.96 1.74 7.49
C VAL A 40 -1.10 0.64 6.85
N THR A 41 -0.78 0.71 5.55
CA THR A 41 -0.08 -0.34 4.80
C THR A 41 1.22 -0.84 5.44
N THR A 42 2.06 0.05 5.99
CA THR A 42 3.36 -0.36 6.57
C THR A 42 3.22 -1.26 7.80
N GLY A 43 2.27 -1.02 8.70
CA GLY A 43 2.03 -1.90 9.86
C GLY A 43 1.14 -3.10 9.54
N ASN A 44 0.48 -3.11 8.38
CA ASN A 44 -0.47 -4.14 7.98
C ASN A 44 0.03 -5.02 6.80
N THR A 45 1.33 -5.01 6.52
CA THR A 45 1.93 -5.79 5.42
C THR A 45 2.27 -7.23 5.83
N THR A 46 2.63 -8.07 4.85
CA THR A 46 3.40 -9.29 5.13
C THR A 46 4.91 -9.02 5.22
N ALA A 47 5.38 -7.81 4.93
CA ALA A 47 6.76 -7.35 5.13
C ALA A 47 7.84 -8.16 4.40
N LYS A 48 7.52 -8.61 3.18
CA LYS A 48 8.51 -9.19 2.26
C LYS A 48 9.32 -8.08 1.61
N VAL A 49 10.64 -8.16 1.73
CA VAL A 49 11.62 -7.27 1.09
C VAL A 49 12.37 -8.12 0.05
N SER A 50 11.77 -8.24 -1.15
CA SER A 50 12.22 -9.19 -2.19
C SER A 50 12.29 -8.51 -3.56
N LEU A 51 13.27 -8.92 -4.36
CA LEU A 51 13.36 -8.58 -5.80
C LEU A 51 12.51 -9.52 -6.67
N LEU A 52 12.15 -10.70 -6.14
CA LEU A 52 11.20 -11.60 -6.77
C LEU A 52 9.79 -11.33 -6.21
N GLN A 53 8.95 -10.76 -7.06
CA GLN A 53 7.76 -10.02 -6.62
C GLN A 53 6.43 -10.62 -7.14
N GLY A 54 6.35 -11.95 -7.21
CA GLY A 54 5.21 -12.64 -7.79
C GLY A 54 5.37 -12.73 -9.31
N LYS A 55 4.53 -12.03 -10.06
CA LYS A 55 4.59 -11.96 -11.53
C LYS A 55 4.95 -10.57 -12.06
N ARG A 56 5.56 -9.74 -11.22
CA ARG A 56 5.71 -8.30 -11.48
C ARG A 56 6.72 -8.04 -12.58
N LEU A 57 7.86 -8.73 -12.59
CA LEU A 57 8.90 -8.48 -13.58
C LEU A 57 8.41 -8.80 -14.98
N SER A 58 7.79 -9.97 -15.16
CA SER A 58 7.17 -10.35 -16.43
C SER A 58 6.04 -9.41 -16.85
N THR A 59 5.24 -8.90 -15.90
CA THR A 59 4.17 -7.93 -16.19
C THR A 59 4.73 -6.58 -16.67
N ILE A 60 5.80 -6.09 -16.04
CA ILE A 60 6.48 -4.85 -16.45
C ILE A 60 7.17 -5.06 -17.81
N ALA A 61 7.88 -6.18 -18.00
CA ALA A 61 8.60 -6.50 -19.24
C ALA A 61 7.69 -6.64 -20.48
N GLN A 62 6.39 -6.91 -20.29
CA GLN A 62 5.41 -6.93 -21.38
C GLN A 62 5.06 -5.53 -21.90
N ARG A 63 5.34 -4.48 -21.14
CA ARG A 63 4.90 -3.10 -21.43
C ARG A 63 6.06 -2.14 -21.68
N HIS A 64 7.23 -2.46 -21.15
CA HIS A 64 8.38 -1.56 -21.11
C HIS A 64 9.63 -2.18 -21.73
N SER A 65 10.60 -1.33 -22.05
CA SER A 65 11.91 -1.78 -22.52
C SER A 65 12.65 -2.57 -21.43
N LEU A 66 13.55 -3.46 -21.84
CA LEU A 66 14.42 -4.19 -20.91
C LEU A 66 15.21 -3.23 -20.00
N GLU A 67 15.69 -2.12 -20.54
CA GLU A 67 16.39 -1.08 -19.79
C GLU A 67 15.55 -0.54 -18.61
N LEU A 68 14.25 -0.28 -18.81
CA LEU A 68 13.37 0.17 -17.72
C LEU A 68 13.14 -0.94 -16.68
N VAL A 69 13.08 -2.21 -17.11
CA VAL A 69 12.98 -3.35 -16.17
C VAL A 69 14.25 -3.48 -15.35
N GLU A 70 15.43 -3.34 -15.96
CA GLU A 70 16.72 -3.33 -15.27
C GLU A 70 16.80 -2.19 -14.25
N GLN A 71 16.38 -0.98 -14.64
CA GLN A 71 16.30 0.17 -13.73
C GLN A 71 15.32 -0.07 -12.57
N TYR A 72 14.16 -0.67 -12.83
CA TYR A 72 13.21 -1.06 -11.78
C TYR A 72 13.85 -2.03 -10.77
N VAL A 73 14.53 -3.06 -11.26
CA VAL A 73 15.22 -4.05 -10.41
C VAL A 73 16.34 -3.40 -9.62
N GLU A 74 17.14 -2.53 -10.25
CA GLU A 74 18.25 -1.83 -9.60
C GLU A 74 17.75 -0.92 -8.47
N GLY A 75 16.70 -0.13 -8.70
CA GLY A 75 16.11 0.69 -7.64
C GLY A 75 15.61 -0.15 -6.47
N ASN A 76 14.96 -1.29 -6.73
CA ASN A 76 14.52 -2.22 -5.69
C ASN A 76 15.69 -2.86 -4.93
N ARG A 77 16.80 -3.17 -5.61
CA ARG A 77 18.04 -3.69 -5.01
C ARG A 77 18.68 -2.67 -4.08
N GLU A 78 18.78 -1.42 -4.51
CA GLU A 78 19.26 -0.31 -3.68
C GLU A 78 18.38 -0.10 -2.44
N GLY A 79 17.06 -0.14 -2.62
CA GLY A 79 16.10 -0.06 -1.50
C GLY A 79 16.25 -1.21 -0.50
N GLN A 80 16.36 -2.46 -0.99
CA GLN A 80 16.59 -3.63 -0.15
C GLN A 80 17.93 -3.54 0.60
N GLY A 81 19.00 -3.16 -0.09
CA GLY A 81 20.34 -3.02 0.48
C GLY A 81 20.42 -1.94 1.55
N TRP A 82 19.83 -0.77 1.29
CA TRP A 82 19.77 0.31 2.27
C TRP A 82 19.01 -0.11 3.54
N LEU A 83 17.85 -0.76 3.38
CA LEU A 83 17.05 -1.26 4.50
C LEU A 83 17.84 -2.29 5.31
N ALA A 84 18.47 -3.25 4.64
CA ALA A 84 19.24 -4.30 5.30
C ALA A 84 20.42 -3.72 6.12
N HIS A 85 21.15 -2.78 5.52
CA HIS A 85 22.25 -2.09 6.17
C HIS A 85 21.76 -1.29 7.39
N TYR A 86 20.70 -0.48 7.22
CA TYR A 86 20.11 0.28 8.31
C TYR A 86 19.70 -0.62 9.48
N CYS A 87 18.96 -1.70 9.20
CA CYS A 87 18.53 -2.62 10.24
C CYS A 87 19.72 -3.24 10.97
N THR A 88 20.79 -3.60 10.26
CA THR A 88 22.02 -4.13 10.87
C THR A 88 22.68 -3.11 11.81
N GLU A 89 22.83 -1.86 11.37
CA GLU A 89 23.45 -0.79 12.18
C GLU A 89 22.64 -0.43 13.43
N HIS A 90 21.31 -0.58 13.36
CA HIS A 90 20.39 -0.19 14.42
C HIS A 90 19.86 -1.36 15.24
N GLY A 91 20.37 -2.59 15.04
CA GLY A 91 19.97 -3.77 15.79
C GLY A 91 18.51 -4.16 15.58
N VAL A 92 17.98 -3.97 14.38
CA VAL A 92 16.64 -4.42 13.98
C VAL A 92 16.77 -5.79 13.32
N ASP A 93 16.08 -6.78 13.88
CA ASP A 93 16.17 -8.17 13.42
C ASP A 93 15.62 -8.36 12.00
N LEU A 94 16.40 -9.08 11.19
CA LEU A 94 16.05 -9.50 9.84
C LEU A 94 16.07 -11.03 9.75
N GLN A 95 15.21 -11.59 8.91
CA GLN A 95 15.29 -12.98 8.51
C GLN A 95 15.61 -13.05 7.02
N TYR A 96 16.62 -13.86 6.69
CA TYR A 96 17.04 -14.13 5.32
C TYR A 96 16.51 -15.49 4.90
N GLU A 97 15.67 -15.52 3.88
CA GLU A 97 14.99 -16.70 3.39
C GLU A 97 14.93 -16.69 1.86
N ASP A 98 14.67 -17.84 1.27
CA ASP A 98 14.39 -17.91 -0.16
C ASP A 98 13.01 -17.31 -0.46
N ALA A 99 12.90 -16.57 -1.56
CA ALA A 99 11.63 -16.14 -2.12
C ALA A 99 11.22 -17.05 -3.28
N TYR A 100 9.93 -17.38 -3.35
CA TYR A 100 9.33 -18.16 -4.43
C TYR A 100 8.15 -17.43 -5.07
N SER A 101 8.15 -17.39 -6.40
CA SER A 101 6.97 -17.08 -7.20
C SER A 101 6.54 -18.34 -7.93
N TYR A 102 5.40 -18.92 -7.53
CA TYR A 102 5.07 -20.30 -7.89
C TYR A 102 3.68 -20.45 -8.51
N ALA A 103 3.50 -21.50 -9.30
CA ALA A 103 2.20 -21.89 -9.83
C ALA A 103 1.56 -22.95 -8.93
N GLN A 104 0.29 -22.74 -8.57
CA GLN A 104 -0.53 -23.74 -7.89
C GLN A 104 -1.15 -24.73 -8.89
N THR A 105 -1.28 -24.30 -10.15
CA THR A 105 -1.99 -25.05 -11.20
C THR A 105 -1.16 -25.17 -12.47
N GLU A 106 -1.46 -26.16 -13.31
CA GLU A 106 -0.88 -26.29 -14.65
C GLU A 106 -1.09 -25.04 -15.51
N ARG A 107 -2.23 -24.34 -15.33
CA ARG A 107 -2.53 -23.09 -16.03
C ARG A 107 -1.67 -21.92 -15.56
N GLY A 108 -1.17 -21.95 -14.33
CA GLY A 108 -0.29 -20.93 -13.78
C GLY A 108 1.18 -21.08 -14.21
N LEU A 109 1.59 -22.27 -14.65
CA LEU A 109 2.97 -22.55 -15.01
C LEU A 109 3.55 -21.62 -16.09
N PRO A 110 2.84 -21.31 -17.20
CA PRO A 110 3.34 -20.34 -18.18
C PRO A 110 3.64 -18.97 -17.57
N THR A 111 2.85 -18.51 -16.58
CA THR A 111 3.11 -17.25 -15.88
C THR A 111 4.36 -17.32 -15.02
N ALA A 112 4.57 -18.42 -14.28
CA ALA A 112 5.78 -18.62 -13.50
C ALA A 112 7.04 -18.68 -14.40
N ARG A 113 6.92 -19.29 -15.59
CA ARG A 113 8.00 -19.37 -16.58
C ARG A 113 8.32 -18.00 -17.19
N ALA A 114 7.29 -17.22 -17.54
CA ALA A 114 7.50 -15.84 -17.99
C ALA A 114 8.19 -14.98 -16.92
N GLU A 115 7.88 -15.18 -15.63
CA GLU A 115 8.60 -14.51 -14.54
C GLU A 115 10.06 -14.98 -14.45
N PHE A 116 10.31 -16.28 -14.61
CA PHE A 116 11.66 -16.84 -14.64
C PHE A 116 12.50 -16.18 -15.74
N ASP A 117 11.99 -16.17 -16.97
CA ASP A 117 12.67 -15.63 -18.14
C ASP A 117 12.94 -14.12 -17.98
N ALA A 118 11.95 -13.37 -17.48
CA ALA A 118 12.10 -11.93 -17.23
C ALA A 118 13.14 -11.65 -16.14
N ALA A 119 13.17 -12.44 -15.07
CA ALA A 119 14.15 -12.31 -14.00
C ALA A 119 15.57 -12.67 -14.47
N GLN A 120 15.72 -13.70 -15.30
CA GLN A 120 17.01 -14.04 -15.92
C GLN A 120 17.50 -12.93 -16.87
N ALA A 121 16.62 -12.35 -17.67
CA ALA A 121 16.96 -11.31 -18.64
C ALA A 121 17.58 -10.07 -18.01
N VAL A 122 17.20 -9.75 -16.76
CA VAL A 122 17.75 -8.63 -15.97
C VAL A 122 18.82 -9.06 -14.98
N GLY A 123 19.37 -10.27 -15.12
CA GLY A 123 20.51 -10.75 -14.36
C GLY A 123 20.21 -11.07 -12.89
N LEU A 124 18.95 -11.32 -12.51
CA LEU A 124 18.68 -11.88 -11.19
C LEU A 124 19.15 -13.34 -11.16
N GLY A 125 19.90 -13.70 -10.11
CA GLY A 125 20.36 -15.07 -9.87
C GLY A 125 19.22 -16.00 -9.44
N VAL A 126 18.21 -16.14 -10.29
CA VAL A 126 17.04 -16.99 -10.06
C VAL A 126 17.29 -18.41 -10.52
N GLU A 127 16.64 -19.34 -9.85
CA GLU A 127 16.63 -20.76 -10.20
C GLU A 127 15.19 -21.24 -10.41
N TRP A 128 15.02 -22.19 -11.32
CA TRP A 128 13.73 -22.86 -11.47
C TRP A 128 13.65 -24.01 -10.47
N ALA A 129 12.54 -24.10 -9.74
CA ALA A 129 12.22 -25.21 -8.85
C ALA A 129 11.00 -25.96 -9.38
N ASP A 130 11.16 -27.24 -9.69
CA ASP A 130 10.04 -28.09 -10.12
C ASP A 130 9.17 -28.57 -8.96
N ARG A 131 9.77 -28.72 -7.77
CA ARG A 131 9.13 -29.24 -6.56
C ARG A 131 9.61 -28.50 -5.33
N LEU A 132 8.75 -28.38 -4.33
CA LEU A 132 9.07 -27.84 -3.02
C LEU A 132 8.34 -28.69 -1.96
N ASP A 133 8.99 -28.94 -0.82
CA ASP A 133 8.38 -29.70 0.28
C ASP A 133 7.43 -28.79 1.08
N VAL A 134 6.20 -28.69 0.58
CA VAL A 134 5.11 -27.89 1.16
C VAL A 134 3.81 -28.70 1.15
N PRO A 135 2.90 -28.47 2.11
CA PRO A 135 1.69 -29.28 2.25
C PRO A 135 0.57 -28.87 1.28
N PHE A 136 0.87 -28.07 0.26
CA PHE A 136 -0.07 -27.56 -0.74
C PHE A 136 0.50 -27.72 -2.15
N GLU A 137 -0.36 -27.57 -3.16
CA GLU A 137 0.03 -27.73 -4.56
C GLU A 137 1.12 -26.73 -4.97
N PHE A 138 2.23 -27.29 -5.46
CA PHE A 138 3.34 -26.57 -6.05
C PHE A 138 3.69 -27.27 -7.37
N ARG A 139 3.38 -26.64 -8.50
CA ARG A 139 3.60 -27.23 -9.84
C ARG A 139 4.94 -26.83 -10.44
N GLY A 140 5.56 -25.80 -9.89
CA GLY A 140 6.81 -25.21 -10.36
C GLY A 140 6.87 -23.72 -10.04
N GLY A 141 8.07 -23.17 -9.89
CA GLY A 141 8.23 -21.76 -9.57
C GLY A 141 9.65 -21.25 -9.67
N VAL A 142 9.76 -19.93 -9.62
CA VAL A 142 11.02 -19.20 -9.57
C VAL A 142 11.48 -19.11 -8.13
N ARG A 143 12.74 -19.47 -7.85
CA ARG A 143 13.42 -19.27 -6.57
C ARG A 143 14.40 -18.11 -6.71
N LEU A 144 14.41 -17.21 -5.72
CA LEU A 144 15.46 -16.22 -5.52
C LEU A 144 15.98 -16.34 -4.10
N ALA A 145 17.27 -16.62 -3.94
CA ALA A 145 17.87 -16.83 -2.63
C ALA A 145 18.06 -15.54 -1.82
N GLN A 146 18.23 -15.66 -0.51
CA GLN A 146 18.71 -14.58 0.38
C GLN A 146 17.87 -13.30 0.31
N GLN A 147 16.55 -13.45 0.23
CA GLN A 147 15.61 -12.34 0.31
C GLN A 147 15.21 -12.09 1.77
N ILE A 148 14.71 -10.89 2.07
CA ILE A 148 14.52 -10.45 3.45
C ILE A 148 13.03 -10.47 3.81
N GLN A 149 12.72 -10.90 5.02
CA GLN A 149 11.46 -10.62 5.70
C GLN A 149 11.76 -10.13 7.11
N PHE A 150 10.87 -9.30 7.67
CA PHE A 150 11.09 -8.68 8.97
C PHE A 150 9.78 -8.18 9.59
N ASP A 151 9.86 -7.63 10.81
CA ASP A 151 8.81 -6.80 11.38
C ASP A 151 9.12 -5.32 11.07
N PRO A 152 8.27 -4.61 10.30
CA PRO A 152 8.50 -3.22 9.96
C PRO A 152 8.35 -2.26 11.14
N MET A 153 7.67 -2.66 12.23
CA MET A 153 7.37 -1.74 13.34
C MET A 153 8.62 -1.36 14.15
N PRO A 154 9.50 -2.29 14.57
CA PRO A 154 10.81 -1.96 15.16
C PRO A 154 11.68 -1.06 14.25
N PHE A 155 11.64 -1.30 12.94
CA PHE A 155 12.34 -0.45 11.96
C PHE A 155 11.81 0.99 11.95
N LEU A 156 10.48 1.18 11.97
CA LEU A 156 9.90 2.52 12.10
C LEU A 156 10.29 3.19 13.42
N VAL A 157 10.33 2.43 14.53
CA VAL A 157 10.77 2.95 15.83
C VAL A 157 12.21 3.44 15.76
N ALA A 158 13.11 2.67 15.16
CA ALA A 158 14.51 3.05 14.96
C ALA A 158 14.64 4.33 14.09
N LEU A 159 13.88 4.42 12.99
CA LEU A 159 13.84 5.62 12.15
C LEU A 159 13.34 6.87 12.89
N ILE A 160 12.32 6.72 13.74
CA ILE A 160 11.78 7.82 14.54
C ILE A 160 12.81 8.28 15.58
N ALA A 161 13.53 7.34 16.21
CA ALA A 161 14.59 7.67 17.15
C ALA A 161 15.70 8.46 16.44
N GLU A 162 16.21 7.97 15.31
CA GLU A 162 17.25 8.68 14.56
C GLU A 162 16.77 10.05 14.06
N LEU A 163 15.53 10.15 13.56
CA LEU A 163 14.96 11.43 13.13
C LEU A 163 15.02 12.47 14.26
N ARG A 164 14.69 12.07 15.49
CA ARG A 164 14.72 12.96 16.66
C ARG A 164 16.15 13.33 17.04
N ASP A 165 17.07 12.38 17.03
CA ASP A 165 18.49 12.62 17.32
C ASP A 165 19.12 13.61 16.33
N ARG A 166 18.62 13.65 15.11
CA ARG A 166 19.01 14.61 14.07
C ARG A 166 18.22 15.93 14.08
N GLY A 167 17.42 16.17 15.11
CA GLY A 167 16.64 17.40 15.27
C GLY A 167 15.37 17.48 14.41
N GLY A 168 15.01 16.41 13.71
CA GLY A 168 13.73 16.27 13.04
C GLY A 168 12.59 16.05 14.02
N ARG A 169 11.35 16.30 13.58
CA ARG A 169 10.16 16.16 14.43
C ARG A 169 9.11 15.29 13.76
N LEU A 170 8.46 14.44 14.56
CA LEU A 170 7.26 13.71 14.16
C LEU A 170 6.07 14.26 14.95
N VAL A 171 4.99 14.62 14.26
CA VAL A 171 3.72 15.04 14.84
C VAL A 171 2.62 14.10 14.38
N THR A 172 1.96 13.45 15.33
CA THR A 172 0.89 12.48 15.11
C THR A 172 -0.48 13.09 15.44
N GLY A 173 -1.57 12.44 15.01
CA GLY A 173 -2.93 12.91 15.30
C GLY A 173 -3.35 14.17 14.53
N LEU A 174 -2.62 14.56 13.48
CA LEU A 174 -2.91 15.74 12.67
C LEU A 174 -3.07 15.36 11.20
N ARG A 175 -4.28 15.54 10.67
CA ARG A 175 -4.58 15.27 9.26
C ARG A 175 -4.35 16.51 8.41
N VAL A 176 -3.51 16.38 7.39
CA VAL A 176 -3.44 17.39 6.32
C VAL A 176 -4.69 17.28 5.45
N HIS A 177 -5.45 18.37 5.33
CA HIS A 177 -6.71 18.39 4.57
C HIS A 177 -6.78 19.50 3.51
N SER A 178 -5.74 20.33 3.42
CA SER A 178 -5.59 21.33 2.37
C SER A 178 -4.12 21.71 2.22
N ALA A 179 -3.71 22.01 0.98
CA ALA A 179 -2.37 22.48 0.68
C ALA A 179 -2.41 23.56 -0.41
N SER A 180 -1.55 24.57 -0.30
CA SER A 180 -1.39 25.62 -1.32
C SER A 180 0.06 26.09 -1.40
N THR A 181 0.37 26.86 -2.43
CA THR A 181 1.63 27.62 -2.59
C THR A 181 1.40 29.12 -2.58
N ALA A 182 0.28 29.56 -1.99
CA ALA A 182 -0.03 30.98 -1.90
C ALA A 182 1.04 31.68 -1.06
N GLY A 183 1.73 32.65 -1.66
CA GLY A 183 2.85 33.36 -1.03
C GLY A 183 4.23 32.74 -1.29
N GLY A 184 4.38 31.85 -2.29
CA GLY A 184 5.69 31.38 -2.78
C GLY A 184 6.35 30.26 -1.96
N ARG A 185 5.69 29.77 -0.91
CA ARG A 185 6.12 28.62 -0.10
C ARG A 185 4.95 27.64 0.05
N VAL A 186 5.24 26.38 0.40
CA VAL A 186 4.20 25.43 0.77
C VAL A 186 3.48 25.89 2.03
N ARG A 187 2.16 25.83 2.00
CA ARG A 187 1.29 26.02 3.16
C ARG A 187 0.32 24.86 3.27
N LEU A 188 0.29 24.21 4.44
CA LEU A 188 -0.60 23.09 4.75
C LEU A 188 -1.60 23.53 5.83
N LYS A 189 -2.86 23.12 5.68
CA LYS A 189 -3.85 23.15 6.76
C LYS A 189 -3.99 21.76 7.36
N LEU A 190 -3.89 21.71 8.68
CA LEU A 190 -3.91 20.50 9.47
C LEU A 190 -5.09 20.56 10.43
N ARG A 191 -5.71 19.41 10.68
CA ARG A 191 -6.84 19.25 11.58
C ARG A 191 -6.57 18.14 12.59
N ALA A 192 -6.78 18.45 13.86
CA ALA A 192 -6.77 17.48 14.96
C ALA A 192 -8.13 16.80 15.11
N ALA A 193 -8.20 15.75 15.94
CA ALA A 193 -9.44 15.00 16.20
C ALA A 193 -10.53 15.83 16.90
N ASP A 194 -10.15 16.90 17.60
CA ASP A 194 -11.06 17.87 18.24
C ASP A 194 -11.41 19.06 17.33
N ASP A 195 -11.21 18.91 16.01
CA ASP A 195 -11.38 19.94 14.98
C ASP A 195 -10.47 21.17 15.11
N ALA A 196 -9.48 21.16 16.01
CA ALA A 196 -8.51 22.25 16.10
C ALA A 196 -7.70 22.36 14.79
N GLU A 197 -7.69 23.54 14.18
CA GLU A 197 -6.95 23.81 12.96
C GLU A 197 -5.54 24.36 13.26
N GLN A 198 -4.56 23.89 12.49
CA GLN A 198 -3.20 24.40 12.50
C GLN A 198 -2.71 24.66 11.09
N ILE A 199 -1.77 25.60 10.97
CA ILE A 199 -1.08 25.88 9.71
C ILE A 199 0.39 25.50 9.87
N ALA A 200 0.93 24.83 8.86
CA ALA A 200 2.35 24.58 8.70
C ALA A 200 2.84 25.18 7.38
N ALA A 201 4.09 25.64 7.35
CA ALA A 201 4.74 26.16 6.17
C ALA A 201 6.11 25.51 5.98
N ALA A 202 6.50 25.32 4.73
CA ALA A 202 7.79 24.77 4.34
C ALA A 202 8.17 25.18 2.91
N ASP A 203 9.39 24.88 2.50
CA ASP A 203 9.84 25.13 1.13
C ASP A 203 9.38 23.99 0.21
N HIS A 204 9.42 22.76 0.73
CA HIS A 204 8.99 21.55 0.03
C HIS A 204 8.04 20.69 0.88
N CYS A 205 7.19 19.92 0.22
CA CYS A 205 6.34 18.93 0.85
C CYS A 205 6.37 17.59 0.11
N VAL A 206 6.63 16.51 0.83
CA VAL A 206 6.58 15.14 0.31
C VAL A 206 5.26 14.51 0.74
N LEU A 207 4.44 14.08 -0.24
CA LEU A 207 3.22 13.33 -0.02
C LEU A 207 3.51 11.82 -0.09
N ALA A 208 3.73 11.23 1.08
CA ALA A 208 3.98 9.79 1.27
C ALA A 208 2.74 9.09 1.87
N THR A 209 1.57 9.36 1.29
CA THR A 209 0.24 9.06 1.87
C THR A 209 -0.45 7.83 1.28
N GLY A 210 0.30 6.93 0.63
CA GLY A 210 -0.25 5.81 -0.13
C GLY A 210 -0.75 6.27 -1.49
N SER A 211 -1.80 7.09 -1.54
CA SER A 211 -2.22 7.87 -2.72
C SER A 211 -2.16 9.36 -2.38
N PRO A 212 -1.70 10.23 -3.31
CA PRO A 212 -1.61 11.67 -3.03
C PRO A 212 -2.99 12.26 -2.69
N ILE A 213 -3.04 12.99 -1.57
CA ILE A 213 -4.24 13.64 -1.03
C ILE A 213 -4.69 14.89 -1.80
N LEU A 214 -3.99 15.23 -2.88
CA LEU A 214 -4.24 16.40 -3.70
C LEU A 214 -4.52 15.96 -5.13
N ASP A 215 -5.66 16.40 -5.67
CA ASP A 215 -6.13 15.93 -6.98
C ASP A 215 -5.36 16.51 -8.17
N ARG A 216 -4.58 17.58 -7.94
CA ARG A 216 -3.71 18.13 -8.96
C ARG A 216 -2.67 17.10 -9.41
N GLY A 217 -2.45 17.01 -10.71
CA GLY A 217 -1.62 15.96 -11.32
C GLY A 217 -2.39 14.68 -11.71
N GLY A 218 -3.68 14.56 -11.34
CA GLY A 218 -4.56 13.52 -11.87
C GLY A 218 -4.20 12.09 -11.44
N PHE A 219 -3.42 11.92 -10.36
CA PHE A 219 -2.96 10.61 -9.89
C PHE A 219 -4.11 9.66 -9.53
N PHE A 220 -5.27 10.19 -9.08
CA PHE A 220 -6.47 9.38 -8.85
C PHE A 220 -6.97 8.65 -10.10
N ALA A 221 -6.66 9.15 -11.30
CA ALA A 221 -7.02 8.53 -12.58
C ALA A 221 -5.91 7.61 -13.13
N ARG A 222 -4.72 7.63 -12.51
CA ARG A 222 -3.50 6.87 -12.89
C ARG A 222 -3.17 5.75 -11.91
N LEU A 223 -3.93 5.64 -10.82
CA LEU A 223 -3.76 4.66 -9.77
C LEU A 223 -5.04 3.88 -9.57
N HIS A 224 -4.90 2.58 -9.39
CA HIS A 224 -6.00 1.69 -9.03
C HIS A 224 -5.81 1.16 -7.61
N PRO A 225 -6.78 1.37 -6.69
CA PRO A 225 -6.68 0.89 -5.32
C PRO A 225 -6.93 -0.62 -5.21
N SER A 226 -6.03 -1.34 -4.56
CA SER A 226 -6.14 -2.79 -4.34
C SER A 226 -6.02 -3.11 -2.86
N ARG A 227 -6.96 -3.90 -2.34
CA ARG A 227 -6.96 -4.40 -0.97
C ARG A 227 -6.71 -5.90 -0.93
N SER A 228 -6.00 -6.35 0.09
CA SER A 228 -5.76 -7.78 0.34
C SER A 228 -5.69 -8.08 1.84
N TYR A 229 -5.91 -9.33 2.17
CA TYR A 229 -6.10 -9.80 3.53
C TYR A 229 -4.99 -10.74 3.96
N CYS A 230 -4.73 -10.76 5.26
CA CYS A 230 -3.77 -11.67 5.89
C CYS A 230 -4.37 -12.23 7.18
N VAL A 231 -4.05 -13.49 7.46
CA VAL A 231 -4.37 -14.16 8.72
C VAL A 231 -3.09 -14.76 9.27
N ALA A 232 -2.82 -14.56 10.55
CA ALA A 232 -1.77 -15.25 11.27
C ALA A 232 -2.34 -16.48 11.99
N PHE A 233 -1.60 -17.58 11.99
CA PHE A 233 -2.00 -18.84 12.61
C PHE A 233 -0.95 -19.34 13.58
N ASP A 234 -1.41 -19.87 14.69
CA ASP A 234 -0.64 -20.84 15.47
C ASP A 234 -0.80 -22.21 14.81
N VAL A 235 0.31 -22.91 14.59
CA VAL A 235 0.35 -24.17 13.85
C VAL A 235 1.23 -25.16 14.62
N PRO A 236 0.71 -26.36 14.96
CA PRO A 236 1.49 -27.36 15.71
C PRO A 236 2.69 -27.95 14.95
N ALA A 237 2.65 -27.90 13.62
CA ALA A 237 3.69 -28.44 12.74
C ALA A 237 4.79 -27.42 12.43
N ALA A 238 5.92 -27.91 11.94
CA ALA A 238 7.00 -27.06 11.45
C ALA A 238 6.50 -26.14 10.31
N LEU A 239 6.89 -24.86 10.38
CA LEU A 239 6.50 -23.86 9.39
C LEU A 239 7.42 -23.89 8.17
N PRO A 240 6.89 -23.68 6.95
CA PRO A 240 7.74 -23.48 5.80
C PRO A 240 8.56 -22.20 5.98
N ARG A 241 9.86 -22.31 5.73
CA ARG A 241 10.81 -21.20 5.85
C ARG A 241 10.74 -20.19 4.70
N PRO A 242 10.63 -20.62 3.42
CA PRO A 242 10.62 -19.68 2.31
C PRO A 242 9.43 -18.72 2.31
N MET A 243 9.64 -17.52 1.77
CA MET A 243 8.57 -16.61 1.39
C MET A 243 7.97 -17.05 0.07
N MET A 244 6.69 -17.42 0.04
CA MET A 244 6.05 -17.91 -1.19
C MET A 244 4.91 -17.00 -1.62
N LEU A 245 4.78 -16.77 -2.92
CA LEU A 245 3.65 -16.05 -3.52
C LEU A 245 3.20 -16.74 -4.81
N SER A 246 1.93 -17.12 -4.88
CA SER A 246 1.40 -17.74 -6.09
C SER A 246 1.22 -16.70 -7.21
N VAL A 247 1.51 -17.12 -8.45
CA VAL A 247 1.32 -16.29 -9.66
C VAL A 247 -0.11 -16.37 -10.22
N ASP A 248 -0.84 -17.42 -9.84
CA ASP A 248 -2.21 -17.71 -10.25
C ASP A 248 -3.24 -17.42 -9.16
N GLN A 249 -4.51 -17.50 -9.55
CA GLN A 249 -5.66 -17.24 -8.67
C GLN A 249 -6.28 -18.55 -8.17
N PRO A 250 -6.79 -18.57 -6.93
CA PRO A 250 -6.73 -17.48 -5.96
C PRO A 250 -5.31 -17.28 -5.41
N THR A 251 -4.88 -16.02 -5.24
CA THR A 251 -3.53 -15.73 -4.74
C THR A 251 -3.31 -16.29 -3.34
N ARG A 252 -2.14 -16.90 -3.13
CA ARG A 252 -1.65 -17.36 -1.84
C ARG A 252 -0.25 -16.82 -1.59
N SER A 253 -0.15 -15.96 -0.58
CA SER A 253 1.11 -15.53 0.01
C SER A 253 1.31 -16.32 1.30
N VAL A 254 2.45 -16.99 1.46
CA VAL A 254 2.77 -17.75 2.67
C VAL A 254 4.15 -17.32 3.16
N ARG A 255 4.29 -17.14 4.47
CA ARG A 255 5.58 -17.03 5.18
C ARG A 255 5.39 -17.32 6.67
N TYR A 256 6.46 -17.50 7.41
CA TYR A 256 6.42 -17.44 8.87
C TYR A 256 6.78 -16.02 9.38
N ALA A 257 6.50 -15.74 10.64
CA ALA A 257 6.99 -14.57 11.36
C ALA A 257 7.36 -14.96 12.81
N PRO A 258 8.57 -14.61 13.29
CA PRO A 258 8.92 -14.75 14.71
C PRO A 258 8.05 -13.84 15.58
N ILE A 259 7.55 -14.36 16.72
CA ILE A 259 6.79 -13.61 17.72
C ILE A 259 7.18 -14.11 19.12
N GLY A 260 7.90 -13.29 19.88
CA GLY A 260 8.46 -13.71 21.17
C GLY A 260 9.37 -14.92 21.00
N ASP A 261 9.16 -15.95 21.82
CA ASP A 261 9.92 -17.21 21.76
C ASP A 261 9.39 -18.21 20.71
N GLY A 262 8.37 -17.83 19.93
CA GLY A 262 7.72 -18.72 18.96
C GLY A 262 7.60 -18.10 17.58
N GLU A 263 6.86 -18.77 16.71
CA GLU A 263 6.60 -18.32 15.33
C GLU A 263 5.11 -18.42 15.00
N ARG A 264 4.68 -17.68 13.99
CA ARG A 264 3.33 -17.77 13.41
C ARG A 264 3.41 -17.95 11.91
N LEU A 265 2.50 -18.76 11.37
CA LEU A 265 2.27 -18.82 9.93
C LEU A 265 1.45 -17.61 9.51
N ILE A 266 1.89 -16.85 8.53
CA ILE A 266 1.13 -15.78 7.90
C ILE A 266 0.69 -16.24 6.52
N VAL A 267 -0.62 -16.27 6.30
CA VAL A 267 -1.21 -16.57 4.99
C VAL A 267 -1.99 -15.35 4.52
N GLY A 268 -1.66 -14.86 3.33
CA GLY A 268 -2.29 -13.70 2.69
C GLY A 268 -2.89 -14.02 1.33
N GLY A 269 -3.87 -13.24 0.91
CA GLY A 269 -4.58 -13.42 -0.36
C GLY A 269 -5.83 -12.57 -0.48
N GLY A 270 -6.80 -13.02 -1.29
CA GLY A 270 -8.09 -12.34 -1.44
C GLY A 270 -8.00 -10.92 -2.01
N GLY A 271 -7.04 -10.69 -2.91
CA GLY A 271 -6.83 -9.41 -3.55
C GLY A 271 -8.05 -8.97 -4.38
N HIS A 272 -8.50 -7.73 -4.22
CA HIS A 272 -9.61 -7.17 -4.97
C HIS A 272 -9.52 -5.63 -5.03
N THR A 273 -10.33 -5.01 -5.88
CA THR A 273 -10.48 -3.55 -5.92
C THR A 273 -11.31 -3.07 -4.73
N VAL A 274 -10.84 -2.03 -4.04
CA VAL A 274 -11.52 -1.46 -2.87
C VAL A 274 -12.96 -1.08 -3.20
N GLY A 275 -13.91 -1.41 -2.33
CA GLY A 275 -15.33 -1.09 -2.49
C GLY A 275 -16.06 -1.85 -3.61
N ARG A 276 -15.41 -2.81 -4.30
CA ARG A 276 -16.00 -3.57 -5.42
C ARG A 276 -16.15 -5.07 -5.15
N LYS A 277 -16.09 -5.48 -3.89
CA LYS A 277 -16.29 -6.87 -3.47
C LYS A 277 -17.56 -6.96 -2.62
N ASP A 278 -18.44 -7.91 -2.96
CA ASP A 278 -19.75 -8.06 -2.30
C ASP A 278 -19.65 -8.36 -0.80
N SER A 279 -18.74 -9.27 -0.42
CA SER A 279 -18.43 -9.57 0.97
C SER A 279 -16.93 -9.79 1.11
N ALA A 280 -16.27 -8.86 1.79
CA ALA A 280 -14.86 -8.93 2.12
C ALA A 280 -14.56 -10.11 3.05
N ARG A 281 -15.50 -10.45 3.94
CA ARG A 281 -15.42 -11.57 4.90
C ARG A 281 -15.18 -12.92 4.22
N THR A 282 -15.68 -13.12 3.01
CA THR A 282 -15.39 -14.33 2.22
C THR A 282 -13.88 -14.58 2.05
N SER A 283 -13.06 -13.52 2.00
CA SER A 283 -11.60 -13.63 1.90
C SER A 283 -10.99 -14.21 3.18
N TYR A 284 -11.51 -13.82 4.35
CA TYR A 284 -11.10 -14.39 5.62
C TYR A 284 -11.44 -15.88 5.68
N ASP A 285 -12.69 -16.23 5.36
CA ASP A 285 -13.16 -17.62 5.39
C ASP A 285 -12.36 -18.50 4.41
N GLU A 286 -12.05 -17.97 3.22
CA GLU A 286 -11.21 -18.63 2.22
C GLU A 286 -9.79 -18.89 2.73
N LEU A 287 -9.14 -17.90 3.34
CA LEU A 287 -7.78 -18.02 3.89
C LEU A 287 -7.72 -18.99 5.06
N VAL A 288 -8.68 -18.92 5.99
CA VAL A 288 -8.78 -19.85 7.12
C VAL A 288 -9.06 -21.27 6.64
N GLY A 289 -10.01 -21.43 5.72
CA GLY A 289 -10.37 -22.73 5.14
C GLY A 289 -9.21 -23.37 4.38
N TRP A 290 -8.50 -22.58 3.56
CA TRP A 290 -7.29 -23.06 2.86
C TRP A 290 -6.20 -23.46 3.84
N THR A 291 -5.93 -22.63 4.86
CA THR A 291 -4.86 -22.90 5.83
C THR A 291 -5.16 -24.15 6.65
N LYS A 292 -6.39 -24.32 7.17
CA LYS A 292 -6.75 -25.52 7.94
C LYS A 292 -6.67 -26.82 7.15
N ARG A 293 -6.89 -26.76 5.82
CA ARG A 293 -6.75 -27.93 4.95
C ARG A 293 -5.29 -28.36 4.76
N HIS A 294 -4.37 -27.40 4.61
CA HIS A 294 -2.95 -27.68 4.34
C HIS A 294 -2.09 -27.70 5.61
N PHE A 295 -2.55 -27.12 6.70
CA PHE A 295 -1.88 -27.10 8.00
C PHE A 295 -2.86 -27.58 9.07
N PRO A 296 -3.04 -28.91 9.22
CA PRO A 296 -3.95 -29.46 10.22
C PRO A 296 -3.63 -28.97 11.63
N GLY A 297 -4.67 -28.55 12.36
CA GLY A 297 -4.53 -27.96 13.69
C GLY A 297 -4.24 -26.46 13.70
N ALA A 298 -4.11 -25.80 12.54
CA ALA A 298 -3.92 -24.35 12.48
C ALA A 298 -5.08 -23.57 13.12
N GLN A 299 -4.74 -22.67 14.05
CA GLN A 299 -5.68 -21.80 14.75
C GLN A 299 -5.43 -20.34 14.37
N PRO A 300 -6.43 -19.63 13.81
CA PRO A 300 -6.27 -18.21 13.51
C PRO A 300 -6.10 -17.42 14.81
N THR A 301 -5.11 -16.54 14.85
CA THR A 301 -4.79 -15.70 16.01
C THR A 301 -5.06 -14.23 15.73
N HIS A 302 -4.73 -13.78 14.52
CA HIS A 302 -4.88 -12.39 14.10
C HIS A 302 -5.37 -12.33 12.66
N TYR A 303 -6.10 -11.28 12.33
CA TYR A 303 -6.58 -10.98 10.99
C TYR A 303 -6.45 -9.49 10.73
N TRP A 304 -5.92 -9.16 9.55
CA TRP A 304 -5.77 -7.78 9.13
C TRP A 304 -5.81 -7.67 7.61
N SER A 305 -5.75 -6.44 7.12
CA SER A 305 -5.70 -6.15 5.70
C SER A 305 -4.91 -4.89 5.43
N ALA A 306 -4.40 -4.80 4.21
CA ALA A 306 -3.71 -3.63 3.71
C ALA A 306 -4.23 -3.26 2.33
N GLN A 307 -4.13 -1.98 2.03
CA GLN A 307 -4.41 -1.42 0.73
C GLN A 307 -3.14 -0.82 0.15
N ASP A 308 -3.01 -0.98 -1.17
CA ASP A 308 -1.95 -0.42 -1.97
C ASP A 308 -2.55 0.08 -3.30
N TYR A 309 -1.75 0.81 -4.07
CA TYR A 309 -2.15 1.42 -5.31
C TYR A 309 -1.29 0.86 -6.44
N VAL A 310 -1.95 0.46 -7.53
CA VAL A 310 -1.31 -0.09 -8.72
C VAL A 310 -1.31 0.99 -9.82
N PRO A 311 -0.14 1.38 -10.33
CA PRO A 311 -0.01 2.29 -11.47
C PRO A 311 -0.59 1.70 -12.75
N ILE A 312 -1.14 2.57 -13.61
CA ILE A 312 -1.71 2.18 -14.90
C ILE A 312 -0.70 1.53 -15.87
N ASP A 313 0.59 1.86 -15.71
CA ASP A 313 1.70 1.36 -16.51
C ASP A 313 2.61 0.42 -15.70
N GLU A 314 2.22 -0.01 -14.51
CA GLU A 314 2.98 -0.96 -13.68
C GLU A 314 4.29 -0.43 -13.05
N LEU A 315 4.65 0.85 -13.21
CA LEU A 315 5.85 1.44 -12.60
C LEU A 315 5.50 2.50 -11.54
N PRO A 316 6.24 2.61 -10.43
CA PRO A 316 5.92 3.57 -9.37
C PRO A 316 5.99 5.04 -9.81
N TYR A 317 5.33 5.93 -9.07
CA TYR A 317 5.42 7.37 -9.28
C TYR A 317 6.16 8.05 -8.14
N VAL A 318 7.33 8.61 -8.43
CA VAL A 318 8.24 9.28 -7.51
C VAL A 318 8.77 10.56 -8.14
N GLY A 319 8.60 11.69 -7.45
CA GLY A 319 9.06 13.00 -7.92
C GLY A 319 7.97 14.08 -7.86
N PRO A 320 8.04 15.12 -8.71
CA PRO A 320 7.08 16.24 -8.70
C PRO A 320 5.63 15.81 -8.84
N LEU A 321 4.75 16.39 -8.01
CA LEU A 321 3.31 16.26 -8.14
C LEU A 321 2.80 16.96 -9.42
N LEU A 322 3.45 18.06 -9.80
CA LEU A 322 3.22 18.76 -11.06
C LEU A 322 4.56 18.94 -11.80
N PRO A 323 4.61 18.78 -13.12
CA PRO A 323 5.85 18.99 -13.88
C PRO A 323 6.44 20.38 -13.62
N GLY A 324 7.75 20.44 -13.41
CA GLY A 324 8.49 21.69 -13.21
C GLY A 324 8.29 22.38 -11.86
N SER A 325 7.68 21.72 -10.87
CA SER A 325 7.51 22.29 -9.52
C SER A 325 7.93 21.32 -8.42
N ASP A 326 8.88 21.76 -7.61
CA ASP A 326 9.38 20.99 -6.45
C ASP A 326 8.68 21.31 -5.14
N HIS A 327 7.66 22.17 -5.15
CA HIS A 327 6.90 22.49 -3.94
C HIS A 327 6.22 21.25 -3.36
N PHE A 328 5.74 20.36 -4.23
CA PHE A 328 5.09 19.12 -3.80
C PHE A 328 5.64 17.95 -4.59
N LEU A 329 6.13 16.96 -3.85
CA LEU A 329 6.65 15.71 -4.37
C LEU A 329 5.71 14.58 -3.92
N VAL A 330 5.65 13.50 -4.68
CA VAL A 330 4.86 12.31 -4.40
C VAL A 330 5.76 11.07 -4.44
N ALA A 331 5.40 10.06 -3.66
CA ALA A 331 5.90 8.70 -3.81
C ALA A 331 4.75 7.73 -3.56
N THR A 332 4.31 7.03 -4.61
CA THR A 332 3.09 6.20 -4.63
C THR A 332 3.18 5.08 -5.67
N GLY A 333 2.19 4.19 -5.70
CA GLY A 333 2.04 3.24 -6.79
C GLY A 333 2.97 2.02 -6.70
N PHE A 334 3.20 1.49 -5.50
CA PHE A 334 4.18 0.42 -5.29
C PHE A 334 3.65 -0.98 -5.56
N ALA A 335 2.38 -1.11 -5.96
CA ALA A 335 1.78 -2.38 -6.40
C ALA A 335 2.03 -3.57 -5.45
N LYS A 336 1.89 -3.34 -4.14
CA LYS A 336 2.08 -4.28 -3.01
C LYS A 336 3.53 -4.49 -2.56
N TRP A 337 4.49 -3.83 -3.22
CA TRP A 337 5.93 -3.98 -2.98
C TRP A 337 6.58 -2.72 -2.42
N GLY A 338 5.85 -1.99 -1.57
CA GLY A 338 6.34 -0.76 -0.92
C GLY A 338 7.50 -0.95 0.05
N MET A 339 7.83 -2.18 0.46
CA MET A 339 8.97 -2.44 1.35
C MET A 339 10.33 -2.24 0.67
N THR A 340 10.42 -2.55 -0.64
CA THR A 340 11.61 -2.27 -1.46
C THR A 340 11.43 -0.96 -2.21
N ASN A 341 10.33 -0.83 -2.97
CA ASN A 341 10.08 0.35 -3.79
C ASN A 341 9.94 1.63 -2.96
N GLY A 342 9.41 1.53 -1.74
CA GLY A 342 9.22 2.70 -0.89
C GLY A 342 10.54 3.26 -0.33
N VAL A 343 11.51 2.38 -0.02
CA VAL A 343 12.87 2.81 0.36
C VAL A 343 13.59 3.37 -0.86
N ALA A 344 13.49 2.72 -2.02
CA ALA A 344 14.02 3.24 -3.28
C ALA A 344 13.47 4.64 -3.59
N ALA A 345 12.16 4.84 -3.47
CA ALA A 345 11.52 6.13 -3.67
C ALA A 345 12.07 7.19 -2.69
N ALA A 346 12.27 6.84 -1.42
CA ALA A 346 12.84 7.73 -0.43
C ALA A 346 14.28 8.14 -0.77
N LEU A 347 15.10 7.22 -1.30
CA LEU A 347 16.46 7.52 -1.76
C LEU A 347 16.45 8.54 -2.92
N LEU A 348 15.55 8.39 -3.90
CA LEU A 348 15.40 9.35 -4.99
C LEU A 348 14.93 10.72 -4.50
N LEU A 349 13.92 10.76 -3.64
CA LEU A 349 13.39 12.00 -3.07
C LEU A 349 14.46 12.75 -2.26
N ALA A 350 15.24 12.02 -1.46
CA ALA A 350 16.34 12.60 -0.70
C ALA A 350 17.43 13.15 -1.62
N LYS A 351 17.86 12.40 -2.65
CA LYS A 351 18.82 12.90 -3.65
C LYS A 351 18.32 14.18 -4.32
N HIS A 352 17.06 14.20 -4.74
CA HIS A 352 16.43 15.36 -5.37
C HIS A 352 16.48 16.61 -4.47
N LEU A 353 15.97 16.49 -3.24
CA LEU A 353 15.84 17.61 -2.30
C LEU A 353 17.18 18.07 -1.70
N LEU A 354 18.20 17.22 -1.73
CA LEU A 354 19.56 17.57 -1.30
C LEU A 354 20.43 18.08 -2.46
N GLY A 355 19.90 18.15 -3.69
CA GLY A 355 20.64 18.61 -4.87
C GLY A 355 21.73 17.64 -5.36
N GLY A 356 21.57 16.34 -5.07
CA GLY A 356 22.48 15.28 -5.51
C GLY A 356 22.21 14.83 -6.94
N GLU A 357 23.19 14.16 -7.54
CA GLU A 357 23.03 13.52 -8.85
C GLU A 357 21.98 12.40 -8.78
N GLN A 358 21.02 12.44 -9.71
CA GLN A 358 19.97 11.43 -9.79
C GLN A 358 20.53 10.06 -10.13
N ALA A 359 19.93 9.03 -9.53
CA ALA A 359 20.37 7.67 -9.78
C ALA A 359 20.02 7.24 -11.21
N ARG A 360 20.82 6.36 -11.81
CA ARG A 360 20.58 5.83 -13.16
C ARG A 360 19.24 5.10 -13.29
N TRP A 361 18.72 4.58 -12.18
CA TRP A 361 17.43 3.89 -12.10
C TRP A 361 16.24 4.82 -11.83
N ALA A 362 16.45 6.13 -11.65
CA ALA A 362 15.38 7.10 -11.45
C ALA A 362 14.30 7.10 -12.55
N PRO A 363 14.61 6.88 -13.85
CA PRO A 363 13.58 6.94 -14.89
C PRO A 363 12.46 5.91 -14.73
N ALA A 364 12.73 4.72 -14.19
CA ALA A 364 11.72 3.69 -13.91
C ALA A 364 10.76 4.04 -12.75
N PHE A 365 11.02 5.12 -12.03
CA PHE A 365 10.21 5.59 -10.90
C PHE A 365 9.64 6.99 -11.15
N ALA A 366 9.90 7.62 -12.29
CA ALA A 366 9.58 9.02 -12.51
C ALA A 366 8.06 9.26 -12.45
N SER A 367 7.63 10.28 -11.70
CA SER A 367 6.20 10.65 -11.58
C SER A 367 5.59 11.23 -12.86
N TRP A 368 6.43 11.60 -13.84
CA TRP A 368 6.05 12.09 -15.15
C TRP A 368 7.04 11.55 -16.19
N SER A 369 6.58 10.70 -17.09
CA SER A 369 7.47 10.07 -18.07
C SER A 369 6.76 9.61 -19.36
N PRO A 370 7.45 9.59 -20.52
CA PRO A 370 6.90 9.01 -21.74
C PRO A 370 6.49 7.53 -21.62
N HIS A 371 7.08 6.76 -20.70
CA HIS A 371 6.72 5.34 -20.53
C HIS A 371 5.27 5.13 -20.09
N GLU A 372 4.65 6.15 -19.48
CA GLU A 372 3.25 6.12 -19.07
C GLU A 372 2.28 5.95 -20.25
N LEU A 373 2.72 6.27 -21.47
CA LEU A 373 1.93 6.07 -22.68
C LEU A 373 1.53 4.59 -22.86
N SER A 374 2.33 3.64 -22.35
CA SER A 374 2.00 2.21 -22.34
C SER A 374 0.77 1.88 -21.48
N GLY A 375 0.43 2.72 -20.51
CA GLY A 375 -0.68 2.55 -19.58
C GLY A 375 -2.01 3.17 -20.01
N LEU A 376 -2.07 3.92 -21.12
CA LEU A 376 -3.25 4.73 -21.49
C LEU A 376 -4.53 3.90 -21.70
N THR A 377 -4.41 2.69 -22.27
CA THR A 377 -5.55 1.78 -22.45
C THR A 377 -6.07 1.27 -21.10
N THR A 378 -5.16 0.96 -20.18
CA THR A 378 -5.47 0.57 -18.81
C THR A 378 -6.14 1.73 -18.06
N ALA A 379 -5.62 2.95 -18.22
CA ALA A 379 -6.22 4.16 -17.66
C ALA A 379 -7.65 4.38 -18.16
N LEU A 380 -7.87 4.30 -19.47
CA LEU A 380 -9.22 4.44 -20.06
C LEU A 380 -10.19 3.41 -19.46
N ARG A 381 -9.78 2.14 -19.38
CA ARG A 381 -10.60 1.08 -18.79
C ARG A 381 -10.93 1.35 -17.32
N ILE A 382 -9.93 1.69 -16.51
CA ILE A 382 -10.13 1.99 -15.08
C ILE A 382 -11.10 3.15 -14.91
N ASN A 383 -10.94 4.22 -15.69
CA ASN A 383 -11.79 5.39 -15.61
C ASN A 383 -13.22 5.13 -16.12
N LEU A 384 -13.39 4.25 -17.12
CA LEU A 384 -14.73 3.77 -17.52
C LEU A 384 -15.40 2.96 -16.40
N GLU A 385 -14.67 2.06 -15.74
CA GLU A 385 -15.19 1.32 -14.59
C GLU A 385 -15.56 2.27 -13.43
N VAL A 386 -14.74 3.30 -13.17
CA VAL A 386 -15.05 4.36 -12.20
C VAL A 386 -16.34 5.10 -12.58
N GLY A 387 -16.48 5.52 -13.84
CA GLY A 387 -17.69 6.19 -14.34
C GLY A 387 -18.94 5.32 -14.21
N TRP A 388 -18.82 4.01 -14.50
CA TRP A 388 -19.90 3.04 -14.29
C TRP A 388 -20.29 2.92 -12.82
N HIS A 389 -19.32 2.74 -11.92
CA HIS A 389 -19.59 2.62 -10.48
C HIS A 389 -20.16 3.91 -9.87
N LEU A 390 -19.74 5.08 -10.37
CA LEU A 390 -20.37 6.34 -10.02
C LEU A 390 -21.85 6.31 -10.44
N ALA A 391 -22.15 6.08 -11.72
CA ALA A 391 -23.53 6.09 -12.21
C ALA A 391 -24.42 5.03 -11.52
N ALA A 392 -23.95 3.78 -11.43
CA ALA A 392 -24.68 2.69 -10.81
C ALA A 392 -24.94 2.95 -9.32
N GLY A 393 -23.92 3.43 -8.58
CA GLY A 393 -24.04 3.70 -7.14
C GLY A 393 -25.13 4.72 -6.81
N TRP A 394 -25.37 5.71 -7.67
CA TRP A 394 -26.44 6.69 -7.48
C TRP A 394 -27.83 6.17 -7.88
N ALA A 395 -27.93 5.09 -8.66
CA ALA A 395 -29.19 4.54 -9.15
C ALA A 395 -29.70 3.33 -8.36
N THR A 396 -28.79 2.48 -7.85
CA THR A 396 -29.14 1.21 -7.17
C THR A 396 -29.86 1.37 -5.81
N PRO A 397 -29.53 2.34 -4.94
CA PRO A 397 -30.12 2.46 -3.59
C PRO A 397 -31.63 2.70 -3.55
N VAL A 398 -32.23 3.10 -4.68
CA VAL A 398 -33.66 3.42 -4.81
C VAL A 398 -34.56 2.20 -4.54
N ALA A 399 -34.05 0.98 -4.73
CA ALA A 399 -34.80 -0.26 -4.52
C ALA A 399 -34.64 -0.88 -3.13
N HIS A 400 -33.68 -0.40 -2.32
CA HIS A 400 -33.41 -0.95 -0.99
C HIS A 400 -34.35 -0.33 0.05
N ARG A 401 -35.16 -1.17 0.71
CA ARG A 401 -35.98 -0.75 1.85
C ARG A 401 -35.13 -0.67 3.12
N ASP A 402 -35.42 0.32 3.95
CA ASP A 402 -34.88 0.45 5.30
C ASP A 402 -35.30 -0.75 6.15
N GLY A 403 -34.44 -1.76 6.25
CA GLY A 403 -34.58 -2.90 7.15
C GLY A 403 -33.91 -2.65 8.50
N VAL A 404 -34.18 -3.53 9.47
CA VAL A 404 -33.39 -3.60 10.70
C VAL A 404 -32.04 -4.24 10.35
N LEU A 405 -30.95 -3.51 10.61
CA LEU A 405 -29.60 -4.03 10.40
C LEU A 405 -29.18 -4.94 11.55
N ARG A 406 -28.49 -6.03 11.22
CA ARG A 406 -27.85 -6.91 12.19
C ARG A 406 -26.48 -6.36 12.60
N GLU A 407 -25.99 -6.80 13.75
CA GLU A 407 -24.63 -6.51 14.21
C GLU A 407 -23.59 -6.83 13.12
N GLY A 408 -22.67 -5.88 12.89
CA GLY A 408 -21.62 -5.94 11.88
C GLY A 408 -22.08 -5.66 10.44
N ALA A 409 -23.35 -5.33 10.21
CA ALA A 409 -23.87 -5.02 8.88
C ALA A 409 -23.97 -3.50 8.64
N GLY A 410 -23.86 -3.14 7.36
CA GLY A 410 -24.13 -1.79 6.88
C GLY A 410 -24.80 -1.84 5.51
N SER A 411 -25.61 -0.82 5.23
CA SER A 411 -26.33 -0.67 3.96
C SER A 411 -26.47 0.79 3.55
N VAL A 412 -26.44 1.04 2.25
CA VAL A 412 -26.89 2.30 1.67
C VAL A 412 -28.32 2.15 1.15
N SER A 413 -29.21 3.05 1.54
CA SER A 413 -30.62 3.04 1.16
C SER A 413 -31.15 4.44 0.87
N GLY A 414 -32.29 4.51 0.18
CA GLY A 414 -33.01 5.76 -0.09
C GLY A 414 -32.87 6.27 -1.52
N PRO A 415 -33.69 7.24 -1.93
CA PRO A 415 -33.63 7.84 -3.26
C PRO A 415 -32.37 8.70 -3.42
N PRO A 416 -31.91 9.01 -4.65
CA PRO A 416 -30.63 9.66 -4.90
C PRO A 416 -30.47 11.03 -4.21
N TRP A 417 -31.57 11.76 -4.03
CA TRP A 417 -31.61 13.06 -3.35
C TRP A 417 -31.66 12.97 -1.80
N ARG A 418 -31.72 11.77 -1.22
CA ARG A 418 -31.82 11.55 0.23
C ARG A 418 -31.26 10.19 0.67
N MET A 419 -30.14 9.77 0.06
CA MET A 419 -29.51 8.49 0.42
C MET A 419 -28.87 8.57 1.81
N MET A 420 -28.87 7.45 2.53
CA MET A 420 -28.25 7.31 3.85
C MET A 420 -27.40 6.04 3.90
N ALA A 421 -26.24 6.10 4.54
CA ALA A 421 -25.43 4.94 4.90
C ALA A 421 -25.66 4.62 6.38
N ARG A 422 -26.28 3.47 6.67
CA ARG A 422 -26.52 2.99 8.04
C ARG A 422 -25.64 1.79 8.34
N SER A 423 -25.08 1.71 9.55
CA SER A 423 -24.34 0.54 10.02
C SER A 423 -24.62 0.26 11.49
N VAL A 424 -24.47 -0.99 11.90
CA VAL A 424 -24.53 -1.40 13.31
C VAL A 424 -23.22 -2.07 13.68
N VAL A 425 -22.48 -1.47 14.60
CA VAL A 425 -21.18 -1.98 15.08
C VAL A 425 -21.13 -1.87 16.59
N ASP A 426 -20.83 -2.99 17.24
CA ASP A 426 -20.73 -3.13 18.69
C ASP A 426 -22.00 -2.64 19.42
N GLY A 427 -23.16 -2.96 18.83
CA GLY A 427 -24.48 -2.53 19.32
C GLY A 427 -24.82 -1.07 19.06
N VAL A 428 -23.93 -0.29 18.44
CA VAL A 428 -24.15 1.12 18.13
C VAL A 428 -24.57 1.26 16.66
N GLU A 429 -25.74 1.83 16.44
CA GLU A 429 -26.18 2.21 15.11
C GLU A 429 -25.64 3.59 14.74
N GLN A 430 -25.02 3.68 13.56
CA GLN A 430 -24.50 4.92 12.97
C GLN A 430 -25.22 5.22 11.66
N CYS A 431 -25.48 6.50 11.40
CA CYS A 431 -26.01 7.00 10.14
C CYS A 431 -25.10 8.13 9.64
N VAL A 432 -24.61 7.99 8.41
CA VAL A 432 -23.70 8.95 7.77
C VAL A 432 -24.08 9.15 6.32
N SER A 433 -23.48 10.18 5.68
CA SER A 433 -23.57 10.36 4.25
C SER A 433 -22.96 9.16 3.51
N PRO A 434 -23.66 8.58 2.52
CA PRO A 434 -23.12 7.50 1.70
C PRO A 434 -22.20 8.02 0.59
N VAL A 435 -21.92 9.33 0.53
CA VAL A 435 -21.18 9.97 -0.56
C VAL A 435 -19.77 10.28 -0.10
N CYS A 436 -18.79 9.68 -0.78
CA CYS A 436 -17.37 9.91 -0.56
C CYS A 436 -17.00 11.39 -0.70
N THR A 437 -16.29 11.94 0.29
CA THR A 437 -15.84 13.34 0.33
C THR A 437 -14.71 13.69 -0.64
N HIS A 438 -14.18 12.69 -1.37
CA HIS A 438 -13.18 12.89 -2.42
C HIS A 438 -13.84 13.36 -3.73
N LEU A 439 -14.43 12.43 -4.48
CA LEU A 439 -15.03 12.69 -5.81
C LEU A 439 -16.46 12.13 -5.94
N GLY A 440 -17.22 12.07 -4.83
CA GLY A 440 -18.67 11.87 -4.87
C GLY A 440 -19.15 10.44 -5.16
N GLY A 441 -18.27 9.44 -5.05
CA GLY A 441 -18.65 8.03 -5.21
C GLY A 441 -19.53 7.54 -4.06
N VAL A 442 -20.57 6.76 -4.38
CA VAL A 442 -21.41 6.10 -3.36
C VAL A 442 -20.62 4.95 -2.73
N LEU A 443 -20.59 4.92 -1.40
CA LEU A 443 -19.79 3.99 -0.61
C LEU A 443 -20.44 2.60 -0.53
N ALA A 444 -19.61 1.58 -0.41
CA ALA A 444 -20.03 0.20 -0.15
C ALA A 444 -19.58 -0.23 1.26
N TRP A 445 -20.38 -1.07 1.92
CA TRP A 445 -20.03 -1.62 3.23
C TRP A 445 -19.02 -2.77 3.09
N ASN A 446 -17.92 -2.70 3.83
CA ASN A 446 -16.95 -3.77 3.99
C ASN A 446 -17.22 -4.50 5.32
N ASP A 447 -17.77 -5.70 5.21
CA ASP A 447 -18.21 -6.52 6.34
C ASP A 447 -17.09 -7.25 7.10
N ALA A 448 -15.86 -7.24 6.57
CA ALA A 448 -14.70 -7.79 7.25
C ALA A 448 -14.10 -6.78 8.25
N GLU A 449 -14.02 -5.52 7.84
CA GLU A 449 -13.35 -4.45 8.60
C GLU A 449 -14.33 -3.46 9.22
N LYS A 450 -15.63 -3.65 8.96
CA LYS A 450 -16.72 -2.80 9.42
C LYS A 450 -16.49 -1.33 9.00
N SER A 451 -16.20 -1.12 7.70
CA SER A 451 -15.87 0.19 7.12
C SER A 451 -16.71 0.51 5.88
N TRP A 452 -16.76 1.80 5.54
CA TRP A 452 -17.30 2.27 4.27
C TRP A 452 -16.18 2.48 3.26
N ASP A 453 -16.23 1.78 2.13
CA ASP A 453 -15.18 1.76 1.12
C ASP A 453 -15.70 2.39 -0.18
N CYS A 454 -14.95 3.34 -0.74
CA CYS A 454 -15.30 4.01 -1.98
C CYS A 454 -14.82 3.19 -3.20
N PRO A 455 -15.72 2.74 -4.10
CA PRO A 455 -15.38 1.93 -5.26
C PRO A 455 -14.61 2.67 -6.37
N LEU A 456 -14.48 3.99 -6.25
CA LEU A 456 -13.85 4.83 -7.27
C LEU A 456 -12.34 4.86 -7.09
N HIS A 457 -11.86 5.52 -6.03
CA HIS A 457 -10.43 5.77 -5.79
C HIS A 457 -9.93 5.20 -4.46
N GLY A 458 -10.75 4.38 -3.78
CA GLY A 458 -10.32 3.61 -2.61
C GLY A 458 -10.24 4.38 -1.30
N SER A 459 -10.90 5.54 -1.18
CA SER A 459 -11.08 6.18 0.12
C SER A 459 -11.89 5.29 1.07
N ARG A 460 -11.53 5.30 2.36
CA ARG A 460 -12.18 4.47 3.37
C ARG A 460 -12.55 5.26 4.61
N PHE A 461 -13.68 4.93 5.20
CA PHE A 461 -14.25 5.60 6.36
C PHE A 461 -14.69 4.58 7.42
N GLY A 462 -14.58 4.96 8.69
CA GLY A 462 -15.10 4.19 9.82
C GLY A 462 -16.63 4.16 9.80
N PRO A 463 -17.25 3.31 10.65
CA PRO A 463 -18.70 3.22 10.73
C PRO A 463 -19.35 4.56 11.12
N ASP A 464 -18.63 5.40 11.86
CA ASP A 464 -19.01 6.73 12.34
C ASP A 464 -18.71 7.87 11.35
N GLY A 465 -18.15 7.54 10.18
CA GLY A 465 -17.80 8.47 9.11
C GLY A 465 -16.36 9.00 9.13
N ALA A 466 -15.54 8.65 10.12
CA ALA A 466 -14.17 9.13 10.23
C ALA A 466 -13.27 8.60 9.10
N VAL A 467 -12.42 9.43 8.49
CA VAL A 467 -11.49 8.99 7.43
C VAL A 467 -10.46 8.02 7.98
N LEU A 468 -10.39 6.82 7.39
CA LEU A 468 -9.40 5.79 7.70
C LEU A 468 -8.22 5.83 6.74
N GLU A 469 -8.48 5.96 5.44
CA GLU A 469 -7.50 5.81 4.37
C GLU A 469 -7.89 6.67 3.14
N GLY A 470 -6.90 7.30 2.50
CA GLY A 470 -7.10 8.31 1.46
C GLY A 470 -7.55 7.74 0.09
N PRO A 471 -7.78 8.60 -0.92
CA PRO A 471 -7.38 10.02 -0.98
C PRO A 471 -8.30 11.02 -0.25
N ALA A 472 -9.47 10.63 0.26
CA ALA A 472 -10.31 11.52 1.04
C ALA A 472 -9.56 12.09 2.27
N VAL A 473 -9.84 13.36 2.58
CA VAL A 473 -9.22 14.08 3.70
C VAL A 473 -10.23 14.68 4.68
N ARG A 474 -11.53 14.45 4.45
CA ARG A 474 -12.62 14.92 5.30
C ARG A 474 -13.54 13.77 5.65
N ASP A 475 -14.01 13.77 6.89
CA ASP A 475 -14.99 12.80 7.38
C ASP A 475 -16.33 12.94 6.66
N LEU A 476 -17.13 11.88 6.67
CA LEU A 476 -18.49 11.91 6.16
C LEU A 476 -19.37 12.78 7.08
N SER A 477 -20.29 13.54 6.49
CA SER A 477 -21.31 14.25 7.28
C SER A 477 -22.28 13.25 7.91
N ARG A 478 -22.84 13.61 9.07
CA ARG A 478 -23.88 12.84 9.76
C ARG A 478 -25.27 13.33 9.39
#